data_AF-A0A848RRV8-F1
#
_entry.id   AF-A0A848RRV8-F1
#
_cell.length_a   1.000
_cell.length_b   1.000
_cell.length_c   1.000
_cell.angle_alpha   90.00
_cell.angle_beta   90.00
_cell.angle_gamma   90.00
#
_symmetry.space_group_name_H-M   'P 1'
#
loop_
_entity.id
_entity.type
_entity.pdbx_description
1 polymer ?
#
loop_
_entity_poly.entity_id
_entity_poly.type
_entity_poly.pdbx_seq_one_letter_code
_entity_poly.pdbx_strand_id
1 'polypeptide(L)'
;MTARLHALVGRLQVPQTIADAFVLFTPEGEREWAHGWDPHYPGEPVGADHGSADVDAARRDDTEPGTVFETDAHGSRTTWIVTRRDRPRYISYARVTAGGWAGTVSVALAPFGDVSEQGAVVTEVEVTYVLTALVQSAEGELQRFADGYVEYLRSWERDIAGLVARRGSSRA
;
A
#
# COMPACT_ATOMS: atom_id res chain seq x y z
N MET A 1 -31.74 -0.14 -3.94
CA MET A 1 -30.50 0.52 -4.41
C MET A 1 -29.54 -0.56 -4.86
N THR A 2 -28.95 -0.42 -6.05
CA THR A 2 -27.91 -1.34 -6.54
C THR A 2 -26.57 -0.66 -6.33
N ALA A 3 -25.72 -1.20 -5.47
CA ALA A 3 -24.40 -0.63 -5.22
C ALA A 3 -23.55 -0.71 -6.51
N ARG A 4 -22.90 0.39 -6.89
CA ARG A 4 -22.03 0.44 -8.07
C ARG A 4 -20.62 -0.02 -7.70
N LEU A 5 -20.09 -0.96 -8.49
CA LEU A 5 -18.71 -1.41 -8.38
C LEU A 5 -17.79 -0.50 -9.22
N HIS A 6 -16.69 -0.06 -8.63
CA HIS A 6 -15.62 0.68 -9.28
C HIS A 6 -14.39 -0.23 -9.41
N ALA A 7 -13.94 -0.49 -10.64
CA ALA A 7 -12.68 -1.17 -10.93
C ALA A 7 -11.69 -0.14 -11.51
N LEU A 8 -10.60 0.09 -10.78
CA LEU A 8 -9.60 1.11 -11.08
C LEU A 8 -8.26 0.39 -11.19
N VAL A 9 -7.56 0.58 -12.31
CA VAL A 9 -6.25 -0.03 -12.57
C VAL A 9 -5.31 1.07 -13.02
N GLY A 10 -4.10 1.08 -12.47
CA GLY A 10 -3.05 1.96 -12.93
C GLY A 10 -1.67 1.41 -12.62
N ARG A 11 -0.66 2.04 -13.21
CA ARG A 11 0.72 1.56 -13.17
C ARG A 11 1.67 2.68 -12.83
N LEU A 12 2.76 2.33 -12.15
CA LEU A 12 3.87 3.22 -11.82
C LEU A 12 5.20 2.47 -11.92
N GLN A 13 6.31 3.20 -11.99
CA GLN A 13 7.64 2.63 -12.06
C GLN A 13 8.43 2.90 -10.77
N VAL A 14 9.11 1.87 -10.27
CA VAL A 14 9.98 1.96 -9.10
C VAL A 14 11.42 1.67 -9.53
N PRO A 15 12.38 2.60 -9.32
CA PRO A 15 13.78 2.41 -9.71
C PRO A 15 14.54 1.53 -8.70
N GLN A 16 14.05 0.31 -8.50
CA GLN A 16 14.57 -0.70 -7.58
C GLN A 16 14.36 -2.12 -8.16
N THR A 17 15.02 -3.11 -7.56
CA THR A 17 14.73 -4.52 -7.84
C THR A 17 13.31 -4.88 -7.42
N ILE A 18 12.73 -5.95 -7.98
CA ILE A 18 11.37 -6.40 -7.61
C ILE A 18 11.28 -6.68 -6.10
N ALA A 19 12.32 -7.26 -5.51
CA ALA A 19 12.34 -7.60 -4.09
C ALA A 19 12.29 -6.34 -3.20
N ASP A 20 13.06 -5.32 -3.53
CA ASP A 20 13.08 -4.05 -2.80
C ASP A 20 11.82 -3.23 -3.06
N ALA A 21 11.33 -3.23 -4.30
CA ALA A 21 10.07 -2.58 -4.67
C ALA A 21 8.89 -3.20 -3.92
N PHE A 22 8.82 -4.54 -3.77
CA PHE A 22 7.76 -5.23 -3.05
C PHE A 22 7.63 -4.72 -1.61
N VAL A 23 8.74 -4.48 -0.92
CA VAL A 23 8.74 -3.99 0.47
C VAL A 23 8.03 -2.64 0.57
N LEU A 24 8.16 -1.76 -0.43
CA LEU A 24 7.54 -0.44 -0.41
C LEU A 24 6.00 -0.47 -0.48
N PHE A 25 5.38 -1.61 -0.78
CA PHE A 25 3.93 -1.79 -0.84
C PHE A 25 3.40 -2.70 0.28
N THR A 26 4.19 -2.91 1.33
CA THR A 26 3.73 -3.58 2.56
C THR A 26 3.25 -2.54 3.58
N PRO A 27 2.42 -2.93 4.56
CA PRO A 27 1.96 -2.00 5.58
C PRO A 27 3.11 -1.24 6.26
N GLU A 28 4.17 -1.93 6.68
CA GLU A 28 5.31 -1.26 7.30
C GLU A 28 6.16 -0.48 6.31
N GLY A 29 6.34 -0.96 5.08
CA GLY A 29 7.15 -0.25 4.09
C GLY A 29 6.51 1.04 3.59
N GLU A 30 5.18 1.12 3.53
CA GLU A 30 4.47 2.33 3.15
C GLU A 30 4.69 3.49 4.15
N ARG A 31 5.00 3.21 5.43
CA ARG A 31 5.34 4.24 6.43
C ARG A 31 6.49 5.15 5.99
N GLU A 32 7.38 4.67 5.12
CA GLU A 32 8.57 5.38 4.70
C GLU A 32 8.32 6.46 3.63
N TRP A 33 7.21 6.37 2.89
CA TRP A 33 6.91 7.27 1.77
C TRP A 33 5.47 7.79 1.76
N ALA A 34 4.49 7.03 2.25
CA ALA A 34 3.09 7.42 2.24
C ALA A 34 2.79 8.36 3.43
N HIS A 35 2.63 9.65 3.14
CA HIS A 35 2.35 10.64 4.17
C HIS A 35 1.02 10.36 4.90
N GLY A 36 1.08 10.29 6.24
CA GLY A 36 -0.08 10.00 7.08
C GLY A 36 -0.43 8.51 7.18
N TRP A 37 0.39 7.63 6.59
CA TRP A 37 0.25 6.18 6.75
C TRP A 37 0.85 5.73 8.08
N ASP A 38 0.00 5.27 8.98
CA ASP A 38 0.37 4.78 10.31
C ASP A 38 -0.46 3.52 10.65
N PRO A 39 -0.06 2.33 10.15
CA PRO A 39 -0.79 1.09 10.39
C PRO A 39 -0.65 0.62 11.84
N HIS A 40 -1.76 0.51 12.56
CA HIS A 40 -1.79 -0.10 13.89
C HIS A 40 -2.36 -1.51 13.85
N TYR A 41 -1.76 -2.44 14.59
CA TYR A 41 -2.17 -3.84 14.63
C TYR A 41 -3.00 -4.11 15.90
N PRO A 42 -4.31 -4.44 15.78
CA PRO A 42 -5.14 -4.71 16.94
C PRO A 42 -4.62 -5.88 17.78
N GLY A 43 -4.61 -5.72 19.10
CA GLY A 43 -4.15 -6.74 20.05
C GLY A 43 -2.68 -6.62 20.46
N GLU A 44 -1.93 -5.68 19.90
CA GLU A 44 -0.61 -5.30 20.41
C GLU A 44 -0.74 -4.37 21.63
N PRO A 45 0.10 -4.51 22.68
CA PRO A 45 0.03 -3.66 23.85
C PRO A 45 0.22 -2.18 23.49
N VAL A 46 -0.75 -1.35 23.87
CA VAL A 46 -0.67 0.11 23.70
C VAL A 46 0.52 0.63 24.53
N GLY A 47 1.48 1.27 23.87
CA GLY A 47 2.65 1.87 24.53
C GLY A 47 3.88 0.96 24.64
N ALA A 48 3.92 -0.18 23.94
CA ALA A 48 5.19 -0.81 23.65
C ALA A 48 6.03 0.19 22.83
N ASP A 49 7.09 0.71 23.45
CA ASP A 49 8.16 1.36 22.73
C ASP A 49 8.60 0.40 21.61
N HIS A 50 8.53 0.87 20.36
CA HIS A 50 8.96 0.12 19.18
C HIS A 50 10.48 -0.19 19.23
N GLY A 51 11.19 0.28 20.26
CA GLY A 51 12.58 0.00 20.58
C GLY A 51 12.85 -0.73 21.91
N SER A 52 11.85 -1.22 22.66
CA SER A 52 12.13 -1.98 23.90
C SER A 52 12.37 -3.47 23.61
N ALA A 53 13.52 -3.98 24.07
CA ALA A 53 14.09 -5.30 23.74
C ALA A 53 13.27 -6.51 24.21
N ASP A 54 12.20 -6.30 24.99
CA ASP A 54 11.36 -7.39 25.51
C ASP A 54 10.11 -7.65 24.64
N VAL A 55 9.87 -6.85 23.59
CA VAL A 55 9.05 -7.25 22.44
C VAL A 55 9.93 -7.88 21.36
N ASP A 56 10.64 -8.95 21.77
CA ASP A 56 11.20 -9.97 20.88
C ASP A 56 10.08 -10.85 20.26
N ALA A 57 8.87 -10.30 20.13
CA ALA A 57 7.85 -10.77 19.22
C ALA A 57 8.36 -10.47 17.82
N ALA A 58 9.23 -11.37 17.33
CA ALA A 58 9.66 -11.51 15.95
C ALA A 58 8.84 -10.63 15.02
N ARG A 59 9.42 -9.49 14.58
CA ARG A 59 8.85 -8.52 13.62
C ARG A 59 7.81 -9.25 12.77
N ARG A 60 6.53 -9.15 13.16
CA ARG A 60 5.50 -10.00 12.56
C ARG A 60 5.59 -9.74 11.07
N ASP A 61 5.56 -10.80 10.29
CA ASP A 61 5.50 -10.63 8.85
C ASP A 61 4.18 -9.92 8.53
N ASP A 62 4.27 -8.60 8.31
CA ASP A 62 3.18 -7.66 8.04
C ASP A 62 2.45 -8.00 6.73
N THR A 63 2.98 -8.96 5.99
CA THR A 63 2.45 -9.46 4.72
C THR A 63 1.79 -10.84 4.82
N GLU A 64 1.77 -11.49 5.99
CA GLU A 64 1.15 -12.81 6.12
C GLU A 64 -0.36 -12.73 5.82
N PRO A 65 -0.92 -13.58 4.93
CA PRO A 65 -2.37 -13.62 4.72
C PRO A 65 -3.13 -13.86 6.03
N GLY A 66 -4.14 -13.05 6.29
CA GLY A 66 -4.87 -13.00 7.55
C GLY A 66 -4.35 -11.96 8.55
N THR A 67 -3.20 -11.32 8.30
CA THR A 67 -2.77 -10.14 9.07
C THR A 67 -3.79 -9.02 8.93
N VAL A 68 -4.21 -8.48 10.08
CA VAL A 68 -5.16 -7.38 10.19
C VAL A 68 -4.45 -6.16 10.76
N PHE A 69 -4.63 -5.02 10.11
CA PHE A 69 -4.17 -3.73 10.62
C PHE A 69 -5.21 -2.67 10.30
N GLU A 70 -5.08 -1.53 10.93
CA GLU A 70 -6.00 -0.42 10.80
C GLU A 70 -5.22 0.86 10.51
N THR A 71 -5.82 1.78 9.77
CA THR A 71 -5.26 3.12 9.52
C THR A 71 -6.33 4.16 9.80
N ASP A 72 -5.94 5.28 10.40
CA ASP A 72 -6.85 6.39 10.66
C ASP A 72 -6.60 7.52 9.64
N ALA A 73 -7.59 7.78 8.77
CA ALA A 73 -7.53 8.85 7.77
C ALA A 73 -8.73 9.80 7.95
N HIS A 74 -8.46 11.08 8.19
CA HIS A 74 -9.49 12.13 8.31
C HIS A 74 -10.65 11.79 9.26
N GLY A 75 -10.35 11.12 10.39
CA GLY A 75 -11.34 10.71 11.38
C GLY A 75 -12.15 9.46 11.02
N SER A 76 -11.84 8.81 9.89
CA SER A 76 -12.41 7.52 9.49
C SER A 76 -11.37 6.42 9.61
N ARG A 77 -11.68 5.42 10.43
CA ARG A 77 -10.87 4.22 10.57
C ARG A 77 -11.12 3.26 9.42
N THR A 78 -10.04 2.80 8.80
CA THR A 78 -10.09 1.77 7.76
C THR A 78 -9.42 0.51 8.29
N THR A 79 -10.15 -0.60 8.30
CA THR A 79 -9.59 -1.92 8.60
C THR A 79 -9.09 -2.55 7.31
N TRP A 80 -7.87 -3.08 7.36
CA TRP A 80 -7.19 -3.75 6.27
C TRP A 80 -6.90 -5.19 6.67
N ILE A 81 -6.97 -6.10 5.69
CA ILE A 81 -6.68 -7.52 5.87
C ILE A 81 -5.84 -7.96 4.70
N VAL A 82 -4.68 -8.55 4.95
CA VAL A 82 -3.90 -9.19 3.88
C VAL A 82 -4.67 -10.43 3.41
N THR A 83 -5.05 -10.46 2.13
CA THR A 83 -5.85 -11.56 1.56
C THR A 83 -5.01 -12.59 0.84
N ARG A 84 -3.93 -12.16 0.21
CA ARG A 84 -3.02 -13.05 -0.52
C ARG A 84 -1.64 -12.41 -0.63
N ARG A 85 -0.63 -13.28 -0.65
CA ARG A 85 0.77 -12.91 -0.89
C ARG A 85 1.46 -13.96 -1.77
N ASP A 86 2.24 -13.49 -2.72
CA ASP A 86 3.18 -14.28 -3.53
C ASP A 86 4.46 -13.47 -3.73
N ARG A 87 5.42 -13.60 -2.80
CA ARG A 87 6.62 -12.75 -2.77
C ARG A 87 7.60 -13.12 -3.89
N PRO A 88 8.27 -12.14 -4.52
CA PRO A 88 8.13 -10.69 -4.35
C PRO A 88 7.18 -10.04 -5.38
N ARG A 89 6.26 -10.80 -5.98
CA ARG A 89 5.54 -10.38 -7.20
C ARG A 89 4.13 -9.88 -6.96
N TYR A 90 3.52 -10.23 -5.83
CA TYR A 90 2.12 -9.92 -5.62
C TYR A 90 1.75 -9.85 -4.15
N ILE A 91 0.91 -8.87 -3.81
CA ILE A 91 0.20 -8.80 -2.54
C ILE A 91 -1.20 -8.22 -2.77
N SER A 92 -2.18 -8.65 -1.99
CA SER A 92 -3.51 -8.05 -1.99
C SER A 92 -4.11 -7.93 -0.61
N TYR A 93 -4.99 -6.96 -0.50
CA TYR A 93 -5.65 -6.56 0.73
C TYR A 93 -7.15 -6.46 0.50
N ALA A 94 -7.93 -6.79 1.52
CA ALA A 94 -9.29 -6.27 1.66
C ALA A 94 -9.23 -5.01 2.52
N ARG A 95 -10.05 -4.01 2.19
CA ARG A 95 -10.21 -2.79 2.99
C ARG A 95 -11.66 -2.51 3.27
N VAL A 96 -11.94 -2.03 4.48
CA VAL A 96 -13.27 -1.63 4.92
C VAL A 96 -13.17 -0.34 5.72
N THR A 97 -13.77 0.73 5.21
CA THR A 97 -13.97 1.97 5.97
C THR A 97 -15.43 2.02 6.44
N ALA A 98 -15.66 1.91 7.75
CA ALA A 98 -17.01 1.91 8.31
C ALA A 98 -17.76 3.21 7.96
N GLY A 99 -19.01 3.10 7.52
CA GLY A 99 -19.79 4.25 7.05
C GLY A 99 -19.30 4.87 5.73
N GLY A 100 -18.33 4.23 5.05
CA GLY A 100 -17.77 4.68 3.79
C GLY A 100 -17.92 3.64 2.69
N TRP A 101 -16.81 3.01 2.32
CA TRP A 101 -16.64 2.16 1.15
C TRP A 101 -15.66 1.03 1.48
N ALA A 102 -15.80 -0.08 0.78
CA ALA A 102 -15.03 -1.28 0.99
C ALA A 102 -14.67 -1.96 -0.32
N GLY A 103 -13.68 -2.84 -0.28
CA GLY A 103 -13.30 -3.62 -1.45
C GLY A 103 -11.92 -4.21 -1.32
N THR A 104 -11.24 -4.39 -2.45
CA THR A 104 -9.90 -4.98 -2.50
C THR A 104 -8.92 -4.04 -3.16
N VAL A 105 -7.65 -4.20 -2.76
CA VAL A 105 -6.49 -3.57 -3.38
C VAL A 105 -5.50 -4.69 -3.71
N SER A 106 -4.97 -4.72 -4.91
CA SER A 106 -3.89 -5.64 -5.29
C SER A 106 -2.75 -4.90 -5.93
N VAL A 107 -1.53 -5.33 -5.61
CA VAL A 107 -0.28 -4.80 -6.13
C VAL A 107 0.45 -5.95 -6.81
N ALA A 108 0.69 -5.84 -8.11
CA ALA A 108 1.42 -6.80 -8.91
C ALA A 108 2.70 -6.17 -9.46
N LEU A 109 3.82 -6.88 -9.36
CA LEU A 109 5.15 -6.37 -9.71
C LEU A 109 5.79 -7.22 -10.82
N ALA A 110 6.35 -6.54 -11.81
CA ALA A 110 7.06 -7.15 -12.94
C ALA A 110 8.35 -6.37 -13.26
N PRO A 111 9.38 -7.00 -13.84
CA PRO A 111 10.52 -6.26 -14.37
C PRO A 111 10.05 -5.28 -15.45
N PHE A 112 10.60 -4.06 -15.45
CA PHE A 112 10.35 -3.08 -16.49
C PHE A 112 11.58 -2.91 -17.38
N GLY A 113 11.45 -3.29 -18.64
CA GLY A 113 12.53 -3.22 -19.63
C GLY A 113 13.71 -4.16 -19.32
N ASP A 114 14.75 -4.04 -20.14
CA ASP A 114 16.04 -4.72 -19.92
C ASP A 114 16.89 -3.95 -18.91
N VAL A 115 17.82 -4.64 -18.25
CA VAL A 115 18.80 -3.99 -17.37
C VAL A 115 19.64 -3.03 -18.21
N SER A 116 19.61 -1.75 -17.86
CA SER A 116 20.40 -0.72 -18.57
C SER A 116 21.91 -1.03 -18.53
N GLU A 117 22.68 -0.47 -19.46
CA GLU A 117 24.15 -0.59 -19.47
C GLU A 117 24.80 -0.08 -18.17
N GLN A 118 24.10 0.78 -17.42
CA GLN A 118 24.50 1.31 -16.12
C GLN A 118 24.08 0.41 -14.94
N GLY A 119 23.48 -0.75 -15.21
CA GLY A 119 23.02 -1.71 -14.19
C GLY A 119 21.74 -1.28 -13.46
N ALA A 120 21.08 -0.20 -13.87
CA ALA A 120 19.84 0.23 -13.24
C ALA A 120 18.70 -0.75 -13.57
N VAL A 121 17.99 -1.18 -12.53
CA VAL A 121 16.82 -2.07 -12.58
C VAL A 121 15.59 -1.24 -12.25
N VAL A 122 14.53 -1.39 -13.06
CA VAL A 122 13.23 -0.76 -12.84
C VAL A 122 12.18 -1.85 -12.71
N THR A 123 11.26 -1.67 -11.77
CA THR A 123 10.11 -2.53 -11.56
C THR A 123 8.84 -1.78 -11.96
N GLU A 124 8.02 -2.37 -12.81
CA GLU A 124 6.66 -1.90 -13.07
C GLU A 124 5.74 -2.46 -12.00
N VAL A 125 4.91 -1.60 -11.44
CA VAL A 125 3.93 -1.96 -10.40
C VAL A 125 2.55 -1.62 -10.93
N GLU A 126 1.69 -2.64 -11.02
CA GLU A 126 0.27 -2.47 -11.31
C GLU A 126 -0.52 -2.50 -10.00
N VAL A 127 -1.26 -1.42 -9.76
CA VAL A 127 -2.13 -1.27 -8.60
C VAL A 127 -3.58 -1.33 -9.09
N THR A 128 -4.37 -2.20 -8.48
CA THR A 128 -5.78 -2.37 -8.81
C THR A 128 -6.63 -2.18 -7.56
N TYR A 129 -7.65 -1.34 -7.66
CA TYR A 129 -8.68 -1.19 -6.65
C TYR A 129 -10.02 -1.66 -7.21
N VAL A 130 -10.73 -2.51 -6.46
CA VAL A 130 -12.09 -2.95 -6.78
C VAL A 130 -12.98 -2.62 -5.58
N LEU A 131 -13.86 -1.63 -5.72
CA LEU A 131 -14.46 -0.92 -4.59
C LEU A 131 -15.97 -0.71 -4.74
N THR A 132 -16.65 -0.68 -3.61
CA THR A 132 -18.09 -0.48 -3.49
C THR A 132 -18.40 0.50 -2.35
N ALA A 133 -19.27 1.48 -2.60
CA ALA A 133 -19.82 2.31 -1.54
C ALA A 133 -20.76 1.49 -0.64
N LEU A 134 -20.55 1.55 0.68
CA LEU A 134 -21.38 0.84 1.67
C LEU A 134 -22.64 1.62 2.04
N VAL A 135 -22.60 2.94 1.86
CA VAL A 135 -23.71 3.87 2.12
C VAL A 135 -23.84 4.89 0.99
N GLN A 136 -25.05 5.42 0.80
CA GLN A 136 -25.33 6.37 -0.28
C GLN A 136 -24.46 7.63 -0.20
N SER A 137 -24.22 8.14 1.00
CA SER A 137 -23.41 9.34 1.23
C SER A 137 -21.96 9.19 0.77
N ALA A 138 -21.45 7.96 0.66
CA ALA A 138 -20.09 7.67 0.22
C ALA A 138 -19.93 7.58 -1.31
N GLU A 139 -21.03 7.50 -2.07
CA GLU A 139 -20.97 7.33 -3.54
C GLU A 139 -20.25 8.49 -4.23
N GLY A 140 -20.53 9.73 -3.83
CA GLY A 140 -19.89 10.90 -4.42
C GLY A 140 -18.40 11.01 -4.10
N GLU A 141 -17.98 10.55 -2.93
CA GLU A 141 -16.56 10.51 -2.56
C GLU A 141 -15.82 9.41 -3.32
N LEU A 142 -16.41 8.21 -3.41
CA LEU A 142 -15.86 7.11 -4.20
C LEU A 142 -15.74 7.49 -5.68
N GLN A 143 -16.73 8.17 -6.26
CA GLN A 143 -16.65 8.65 -7.64
C GLN A 143 -15.50 9.66 -7.82
N ARG A 144 -15.35 10.63 -6.91
CA ARG A 144 -14.22 11.58 -6.96
C ARG A 144 -12.86 10.88 -6.87
N PHE A 145 -12.73 9.89 -6.00
CA PHE A 145 -11.52 9.07 -5.93
C PHE A 145 -11.25 8.34 -7.24
N ALA A 146 -12.28 7.72 -7.82
CA ALA A 146 -12.16 7.04 -9.11
C ALA A 146 -11.71 7.99 -10.24
N ASP A 147 -12.28 9.19 -10.29
CA ASP A 147 -11.93 10.20 -11.30
C ASP A 147 -10.49 10.72 -11.13
N GLY A 148 -9.99 10.75 -9.89
CA GLY A 148 -8.63 11.21 -9.54
C GLY A 148 -7.57 10.10 -9.49
N TYR A 149 -7.92 8.84 -9.76
CA TYR A 149 -7.07 7.69 -9.45
C TYR A 149 -5.69 7.72 -10.14
N VAL A 150 -5.63 8.21 -11.38
CA VAL A 150 -4.36 8.32 -12.12
C VAL A 150 -3.40 9.31 -11.47
N GLU A 151 -3.89 10.48 -11.05
CA GLU A 151 -3.05 11.47 -10.37
C GLU A 151 -2.64 11.02 -8.97
N TYR A 152 -3.50 10.25 -8.31
CA TYR A 152 -3.18 9.58 -7.05
C TYR A 152 -1.99 8.62 -7.19
N LEU A 153 -1.98 7.74 -8.20
CA LEU A 153 -0.83 6.86 -8.43
C LEU A 153 0.44 7.62 -8.85
N ARG A 154 0.29 8.71 -9.60
CA ARG A 154 1.43 9.58 -9.94
C ARG A 154 2.04 10.24 -8.70
N SER A 155 1.26 10.51 -7.65
CA SER A 155 1.85 11.02 -6.41
C SER A 155 2.68 9.96 -5.71
N TRP A 156 2.22 8.70 -5.69
CA TRP A 156 2.98 7.58 -5.14
C TRP A 156 4.32 7.40 -5.86
N GLU A 157 4.32 7.42 -7.18
CA GLU A 157 5.53 7.32 -8.00
C GLU A 157 6.57 8.40 -7.63
N ARG A 158 6.12 9.65 -7.46
CA ARG A 158 6.99 10.76 -7.06
C ARG A 158 7.55 10.59 -5.64
N ASP A 159 6.71 10.20 -4.69
CA ASP A 159 7.11 10.06 -3.29
C ASP A 159 8.12 8.91 -3.12
N ILE A 160 7.86 7.78 -3.79
CA ILE A 160 8.76 6.61 -3.83
C ILE A 160 10.09 6.98 -4.52
N ALA A 161 10.05 7.64 -5.69
CA ALA A 161 11.26 8.06 -6.38
C ALA A 161 12.11 9.01 -5.51
N GLY A 162 11.45 9.93 -4.80
CA GLY A 162 12.09 10.82 -3.83
C GLY A 162 12.76 10.07 -2.69
N LEU A 163 12.09 9.05 -2.11
CA LEU A 163 12.66 8.19 -1.06
C LEU A 163 13.90 7.43 -1.57
N VAL A 164 13.80 6.81 -2.75
CA VAL A 164 14.89 6.02 -3.34
C VAL A 164 16.11 6.89 -3.61
N ALA A 165 15.92 8.09 -4.17
CA ALA A 165 17.02 9.02 -4.41
C ALA A 165 17.75 9.42 -3.11
N ARG A 166 17.01 9.68 -2.03
CA ARG A 166 17.61 9.97 -0.71
C ARG A 166 18.42 8.81 -0.15
N ARG A 167 17.95 7.56 -0.32
CA ARG A 167 18.67 6.35 0.12
C ARG A 167 19.97 6.14 -0.64
N GLY A 168 19.98 6.41 -1.94
CA GLY A 168 21.18 6.35 -2.77
C GLY A 168 22.25 7.37 -2.35
N SER A 169 21.83 8.61 -2.08
CA SER A 169 22.75 9.68 -1.65
C SER A 169 23.32 9.51 -0.23
N SER A 170 22.65 8.77 0.66
CA SER A 170 23.13 8.50 2.02
C SER A 170 24.10 7.32 2.13
N ARG A 171 24.26 6.53 1.05
CA ARG A 171 25.17 5.37 0.99
C ARG A 171 26.48 5.67 0.25
N ALA A 172 26.63 6.88 -0.30
CA ALA A 172 27.84 7.38 -0.96
C ALA A 172 28.68 8.24 0.00
#